data_AF-A0A0F9GTE6-F1
#
_entry.id   AF-A0A0F9GTE6-F1
#
_cell.length_a   1.000
_cell.length_b   1.000
_cell.length_c   1.000
_cell.angle_alpha   90.00
_cell.angle_beta   90.00
_cell.angle_gamma   90.00
#
_symmetry.space_group_name_H-M   'P 1'
#
loop_
_entity.id
_entity.type
_entity.pdbx_description
1 polymer ?
#
loop_
_entity_poly.entity_id
_entity_poly.type
_entity_poly.pdbx_seq_one_letter_code
_entity_poly.pdbx_strand_id
1 'polypeptide(L)'
;MPIQGTTLVRAFATLTADADADIIEAENVVIGGVTYTFDAASPLDTINTVPFVTAFAPNMAALVKVINVTGTVLTDYYTGQTKNQYCHAVLVSAGVVAIYSRVAGVSGNLVAITVGNSAIVLSDNNGALLKLGAGFIDTAIDNLQASAQINSEVAQFLAEMEINPNL
;
A
#
# COMPACT_ATOMS: atom_id res chain seq x y z
N MET A 1 -6.60 18.08 -28.46
CA MET A 1 -5.84 16.80 -28.34
C MET A 1 -6.61 15.90 -27.40
N PRO A 2 -6.75 14.59 -27.66
CA PRO A 2 -7.33 13.69 -26.67
C PRO A 2 -6.37 13.62 -25.48
N ILE A 3 -6.86 13.98 -24.29
CA ILE A 3 -6.17 13.73 -23.02
C ILE A 3 -6.08 12.21 -22.90
N GLN A 4 -4.88 11.65 -23.06
CA GLN A 4 -4.65 10.26 -22.69
C GLN A 4 -4.83 10.16 -21.18
N GLY A 5 -5.88 9.49 -20.74
CA GLY A 5 -6.09 9.16 -19.33
C GLY A 5 -4.93 8.28 -18.85
N THR A 6 -4.03 8.85 -18.06
CA THR A 6 -2.97 8.08 -17.41
C THR A 6 -3.58 7.29 -16.26
N THR A 7 -3.38 5.98 -16.27
CA THR A 7 -3.82 5.10 -15.19
C THR A 7 -3.11 5.48 -13.90
N LEU A 8 -3.86 5.77 -12.83
CA LEU A 8 -3.30 6.00 -11.51
C LEU A 8 -2.66 4.69 -11.00
N VAL A 9 -1.35 4.71 -10.80
CA VAL A 9 -0.60 3.56 -10.25
C VAL A 9 -0.45 3.74 -8.73
N ARG A 10 -0.52 2.64 -7.98
CA ARG A 10 -0.26 2.63 -6.53
C ARG A 10 1.25 2.60 -6.27
N ALA A 11 1.71 3.37 -5.28
CA ALA A 11 3.06 3.20 -4.78
C ALA A 11 3.22 1.78 -4.21
N PHE A 12 4.37 1.18 -4.49
CA PHE A 12 4.69 -0.18 -4.06
C PHE A 12 6.14 -0.25 -3.57
N ALA A 13 6.42 -1.22 -2.71
CA ALA A 13 7.77 -1.66 -2.35
C ALA A 13 7.74 -3.17 -2.10
N THR A 14 8.92 -3.80 -2.10
CA THR A 14 9.07 -5.22 -1.82
C THR A 14 9.94 -5.47 -0.60
N LEU A 15 9.48 -6.40 0.22
CA LEU A 15 10.25 -7.03 1.28
C LEU A 15 10.68 -8.41 0.77
N THR A 16 11.98 -8.69 0.87
CA THR A 16 12.61 -9.95 0.44
C THR A 16 13.51 -10.48 1.55
N ALA A 17 13.84 -11.77 1.50
CA ALA A 17 14.88 -12.32 2.35
C ALA A 17 16.25 -11.68 2.05
N ASP A 18 17.06 -11.54 3.09
CA ASP A 18 18.51 -11.40 2.96
C ASP A 18 19.13 -12.67 2.35
N ALA A 19 20.36 -12.57 1.84
CA ALA A 19 21.18 -13.69 1.39
C ALA A 19 21.37 -14.77 2.49
N ASP A 20 21.34 -14.38 3.78
CA ASP A 20 21.52 -15.26 4.94
C ASP A 20 20.19 -15.70 5.63
N ALA A 21 19.04 -15.27 5.09
CA ALA A 21 17.68 -15.82 5.23
C ALA A 21 17.11 -16.32 6.59
N ASP A 22 17.55 -15.83 7.76
CA ASP A 22 16.93 -16.20 9.06
C ASP A 22 16.26 -15.01 9.75
N ILE A 23 14.91 -14.92 9.70
CA ILE A 23 14.14 -14.03 10.59
C ILE A 23 14.36 -14.51 12.01
N ILE A 24 14.62 -13.58 12.93
CA ILE A 24 14.80 -13.91 14.34
C ILE A 24 13.55 -13.57 15.14
N GLU A 25 13.40 -14.25 16.27
CA GLU A 25 12.39 -13.90 17.27
C GLU A 25 12.61 -12.48 17.78
N ALA A 26 11.52 -11.75 18.05
CA ALA A 26 11.48 -10.35 18.42
C ALA A 26 12.01 -9.37 17.35
N GLU A 27 12.23 -9.83 16.11
CA GLU A 27 12.53 -8.94 15.00
C GLU A 27 11.37 -7.99 14.71
N ASN A 28 11.71 -6.74 14.36
CA ASN A 28 10.74 -5.69 14.13
C ASN A 28 10.77 -5.22 12.68
N VAL A 29 9.57 -4.97 12.14
CA VAL A 29 9.36 -4.31 10.85
C VAL A 29 8.34 -3.20 11.03
N VAL A 30 8.72 -1.98 10.67
CA VAL A 30 7.84 -0.81 10.68
C VAL A 30 7.30 -0.60 9.28
N ILE A 31 5.98 -0.58 9.09
CA ILE A 31 5.33 -0.27 7.81
C ILE A 31 4.19 0.71 8.05
N GLY A 32 4.23 1.87 7.39
CA GLY A 32 3.14 2.85 7.50
C GLY A 32 3.01 3.45 8.90
N GLY A 33 4.13 3.56 9.61
CA GLY A 33 4.17 4.03 11.00
C GLY A 33 3.70 3.00 12.04
N VAL A 34 3.37 1.76 11.62
CA VAL A 34 2.99 0.67 12.52
C VAL A 34 4.18 -0.29 12.65
N THR A 35 4.58 -0.58 13.89
CA THR A 35 5.63 -1.56 14.19
C THR A 35 5.00 -2.94 14.34
N TYR A 36 5.46 -3.90 13.56
CA TYR A 36 5.11 -5.31 13.65
C TYR A 36 6.28 -6.08 14.23
N THR A 37 6.01 -6.96 15.19
CA THR A 37 7.03 -7.73 15.91
C THR A 37 6.80 -9.21 15.68
N PHE A 38 7.82 -9.93 15.22
CA PHE A 38 7.77 -11.38 15.08
C PHE A 38 7.92 -12.03 16.46
N ASP A 39 6.95 -12.82 16.89
CA ASP A 39 6.93 -13.41 18.23
C ASP A 39 6.39 -14.85 18.16
N ALA A 40 7.03 -15.75 18.90
CA ALA A 40 6.62 -17.15 19.01
C ALA A 40 5.44 -17.34 19.99
N ALA A 41 4.98 -16.26 20.64
CA ALA A 41 3.85 -16.29 21.56
C ALA A 41 2.59 -16.90 20.92
N SER A 42 1.96 -17.82 21.66
CA SER A 42 0.69 -18.43 21.30
C SER A 42 -0.16 -18.68 22.55
N PRO A 43 -1.40 -18.16 22.63
CA PRO A 43 -2.05 -17.29 21.65
C PRO A 43 -1.36 -15.92 21.55
N LEU A 44 -1.55 -15.23 20.42
CA LEU A 44 -1.11 -13.84 20.29
C LEU A 44 -1.88 -12.97 21.29
N ASP A 45 -1.16 -12.21 22.12
CA ASP A 45 -1.73 -11.43 23.23
C ASP A 45 -1.58 -9.91 23.06
N THR A 46 -0.80 -9.49 22.06
CA THR A 46 -0.40 -8.10 21.84
C THR A 46 -0.72 -7.64 20.42
N ILE A 47 -1.06 -6.36 20.26
CA ILE A 47 -1.35 -5.75 18.96
C ILE A 47 -0.08 -5.71 18.10
N ASN A 48 -0.24 -5.91 16.79
CA ASN A 48 0.80 -5.93 15.76
C ASN A 48 1.84 -7.06 15.90
N THR A 49 1.59 -8.03 16.77
CA THR A 49 2.41 -9.24 16.84
C THR A 49 2.16 -10.14 15.63
N VAL A 50 3.24 -10.65 15.05
CA VAL A 50 3.25 -11.57 13.92
C VAL A 50 3.72 -12.94 14.41
N PRO A 51 2.95 -14.02 14.18
CA PRO A 51 3.40 -15.37 14.48
C PRO A 51 4.77 -15.66 13.90
N PHE A 52 5.68 -16.13 14.74
CA PHE A 52 7.03 -16.50 14.36
C PHE A 52 7.20 -18.02 14.29
N VAL A 53 7.88 -18.46 13.23
CA VAL A 53 8.49 -19.78 13.10
C VAL A 53 9.88 -19.64 12.51
N THR A 54 10.71 -20.67 12.60
CA THR A 54 12.10 -20.62 12.08
C THR A 54 12.18 -20.44 10.57
N ALA A 55 11.14 -20.83 9.82
CA ALA A 55 11.13 -20.70 8.38
C ALA A 55 10.69 -19.31 7.92
N PHE A 56 11.46 -18.71 7.00
CA PHE A 56 11.23 -17.37 6.47
C PHE A 56 9.86 -17.19 5.76
N ALA A 57 9.52 -18.09 4.83
CA ALA A 57 8.33 -17.93 3.99
C ALA A 57 7.01 -17.95 4.79
N PRO A 58 6.81 -18.83 5.80
CA PRO A 58 5.66 -18.74 6.70
C PRO A 58 5.56 -17.42 7.48
N ASN A 59 6.68 -16.86 7.96
CA ASN A 59 6.69 -15.56 8.65
C ASN A 59 6.23 -14.42 7.74
N MET A 60 6.66 -14.42 6.48
CA MET A 60 6.20 -13.45 5.48
C MET A 60 4.71 -13.58 5.18
N ALA A 61 4.21 -14.81 5.09
CA ALA A 61 2.77 -15.04 4.94
C ALA A 61 1.99 -14.58 6.18
N ALA A 62 2.52 -14.80 7.39
CA ALA A 62 1.93 -14.32 8.64
C ALA A 62 1.91 -12.79 8.71
N LEU A 63 2.99 -12.11 8.30
CA LEU A 63 3.04 -10.66 8.22
C LEU A 63 1.95 -10.09 7.31
N VAL A 64 1.74 -10.69 6.13
CA VAL A 64 0.65 -10.29 5.21
C VAL A 64 -0.73 -10.42 5.87
N LYS A 65 -0.94 -11.50 6.63
CA LYS A 65 -2.19 -11.74 7.36
C LYS A 65 -2.44 -10.69 8.44
N VAL A 66 -1.42 -10.33 9.22
CA VAL A 66 -1.53 -9.31 10.28
C VAL A 66 -1.81 -7.92 9.69
N ILE A 67 -1.06 -7.48 8.67
CA ILE A 67 -1.24 -6.17 8.02
C ILE A 67 -2.67 -6.00 7.48
N ASN A 68 -3.17 -7.07 6.84
CA ASN A 68 -4.49 -7.05 6.19
C ASN A 68 -5.64 -7.47 7.10
N VAL A 69 -5.35 -7.96 8.30
CA VAL A 69 -6.30 -8.63 9.22
C VAL A 69 -7.11 -9.68 8.46
N THR A 70 -6.40 -10.65 7.90
CA THR A 70 -6.96 -11.77 7.15
C THR A 70 -6.52 -13.08 7.78
N GLY A 71 -7.46 -13.96 8.12
CA GLY A 71 -7.17 -15.23 8.79
C GLY A 71 -7.94 -15.39 10.10
N THR A 72 -7.42 -16.24 10.98
CA THR A 72 -8.04 -16.62 12.24
C THR A 72 -7.49 -15.79 13.41
N VAL A 73 -8.38 -15.20 14.20
CA VAL A 73 -8.04 -14.46 15.42
C VAL A 73 -7.28 -15.36 16.42
N LEU A 74 -6.31 -14.80 17.15
CA LEU A 74 -5.39 -15.46 18.10
C LEU A 74 -4.41 -16.48 17.49
N THR A 75 -4.65 -16.95 16.25
CA THR A 75 -3.70 -17.77 15.49
C THR A 75 -2.87 -16.92 14.54
N ASP A 76 -3.52 -16.08 13.74
CA ASP A 76 -2.88 -15.29 12.68
C ASP A 76 -2.71 -13.81 13.08
N TYR A 77 -3.57 -13.28 13.95
CA TYR A 77 -3.50 -11.91 14.47
C TYR A 77 -4.23 -11.76 15.81
N TYR A 78 -3.86 -10.75 16.60
CA TYR A 78 -4.48 -10.44 17.90
C TYR A 78 -5.94 -9.98 17.78
N THR A 79 -6.79 -10.25 18.78
CA THR A 79 -8.24 -9.92 18.76
C THR A 79 -8.53 -8.42 18.55
N GLY A 80 -7.68 -7.54 19.08
CA GLY A 80 -7.82 -6.08 18.90
C GLY A 80 -7.13 -5.53 17.65
N GLN A 81 -6.63 -6.38 16.75
CA GLN A 81 -5.90 -5.93 15.57
C GLN A 81 -6.82 -5.19 14.59
N THR A 82 -6.40 -4.02 14.14
CA THR A 82 -7.02 -3.29 13.04
C THR A 82 -6.17 -3.34 11.78
N LYS A 83 -6.81 -3.26 10.61
CA LYS A 83 -6.10 -3.18 9.32
C LYS A 83 -5.22 -1.94 9.28
N ASN A 84 -4.03 -2.07 8.71
CA ASN A 84 -3.21 -0.90 8.45
C ASN A 84 -3.93 0.02 7.46
N GLN A 85 -4.16 1.27 7.85
CA GLN A 85 -4.95 2.23 7.08
C GLN A 85 -4.19 2.83 5.89
N TYR A 86 -2.86 2.74 5.89
CA TYR A 86 -2.01 3.34 4.86
C TYR A 86 -1.60 2.33 3.78
N CYS A 87 -1.43 1.07 4.16
CA CYS A 87 -0.93 0.03 3.25
C CYS A 87 -1.78 -1.23 3.22
N HIS A 88 -1.59 -2.01 2.15
CA HIS A 88 -1.99 -3.40 2.05
C HIS A 88 -0.81 -4.23 1.57
N ALA A 89 -0.76 -5.48 2.00
CA ALA A 89 0.33 -6.40 1.67
C ALA A 89 -0.17 -7.56 0.79
N VAL A 90 0.67 -8.06 -0.10
CA VAL A 90 0.38 -9.23 -0.93
C VAL A 90 1.62 -10.10 -0.99
N LEU A 91 1.44 -11.41 -0.81
CA LEU A 91 2.51 -12.37 -1.01
C LEU A 91 2.67 -12.63 -2.52
N VAL A 92 3.83 -12.26 -3.09
CA VAL A 92 4.11 -12.40 -4.52
C VAL A 92 4.72 -13.78 -4.83
N SER A 93 5.58 -14.26 -3.93
CA SER A 93 6.16 -15.59 -3.97
C SER A 93 6.59 -16.02 -2.57
N ALA A 94 7.12 -17.25 -2.45
CA ALA A 94 7.69 -17.73 -1.19
C ALA A 94 8.87 -16.84 -0.78
N GLY A 95 8.64 -15.96 0.19
CA GLY A 95 9.65 -15.02 0.71
C GLY A 95 9.70 -13.65 0.03
N VAL A 96 8.71 -13.31 -0.80
CA VAL A 96 8.59 -11.96 -1.37
C VAL A 96 7.21 -11.39 -1.05
N VAL A 97 7.19 -10.29 -0.31
CA VAL A 97 5.96 -9.56 0.02
C VAL A 97 6.00 -8.22 -0.69
N ALA A 98 4.98 -7.94 -1.49
CA ALA A 98 4.74 -6.61 -2.01
C ALA A 98 3.84 -5.83 -1.05
N ILE A 99 4.28 -4.64 -0.68
CA ILE A 99 3.50 -3.67 0.09
C ILE A 99 3.05 -2.58 -0.87
N TYR A 100 1.79 -2.19 -0.79
CA TYR A 100 1.18 -1.20 -1.65
C TYR A 100 0.44 -0.13 -0.83
N SER A 101 0.45 1.11 -1.30
CA SER A 101 -0.43 2.13 -0.73
C SER A 101 -1.91 1.81 -0.98
N ARG A 102 -2.75 2.08 0.03
CA ARG A 102 -4.22 1.97 -0.10
C ARG A 102 -4.84 3.06 -0.96
N VAL A 103 -4.14 4.14 -1.28
CA VAL A 103 -4.63 5.19 -2.18
C VAL A 103 -3.73 5.28 -3.41
N ALA A 104 -4.29 5.20 -4.61
CA ALA A 104 -3.52 5.30 -5.85
C ALA A 104 -3.19 6.77 -6.17
N GLY A 105 -2.01 7.03 -6.76
CA GLY A 105 -1.69 8.33 -7.37
C GLY A 105 -1.53 9.54 -6.44
N VAL A 106 -1.38 9.36 -5.12
CA VAL A 106 -1.14 10.47 -4.20
C VAL A 106 0.35 10.79 -4.15
N SER A 107 0.72 12.04 -4.42
CA SER A 107 2.10 12.55 -4.28
C SER A 107 2.67 12.36 -2.86
N GLY A 108 1.79 12.30 -1.86
CA GLY A 108 2.09 12.05 -0.44
C GLY A 108 2.05 10.57 0.00
N ASN A 109 2.04 9.59 -0.90
CA ASN A 109 2.04 8.16 -0.56
C ASN A 109 3.35 7.63 0.08
N LEU A 110 4.18 8.52 0.61
CA LEU A 110 5.43 8.18 1.28
C LEU A 110 5.12 7.45 2.58
N VAL A 111 5.29 6.15 2.56
CA VAL A 111 5.18 5.29 3.73
C VAL A 111 6.57 4.74 4.02
N ALA A 112 7.08 5.04 5.21
CA ALA A 112 8.33 4.47 5.67
C ALA A 112 8.19 2.97 5.93
N ILE A 113 9.17 2.23 5.44
CA ILE A 113 9.37 0.82 5.73
C ILE A 113 10.74 0.67 6.35
N THR A 114 10.82 0.20 7.59
CA THR A 114 12.10 0.02 8.28
C THR A 114 12.17 -1.38 8.83
N VAL A 115 13.28 -2.06 8.59
CA VAL A 115 13.57 -3.37 9.17
C VAL A 115 14.58 -3.16 10.30
N GLY A 116 14.32 -3.77 11.45
CA GLY A 116 15.17 -3.63 12.64
C GLY A 116 16.48 -4.40 12.54
N ASN A 117 16.41 -5.72 12.30
CA ASN A 117 17.58 -6.61 12.25
C ASN A 117 17.64 -7.35 10.89
N SER A 118 18.82 -7.85 10.54
CA SER A 118 19.30 -8.04 9.17
C SER A 118 18.57 -9.05 8.26
N ALA A 119 17.56 -9.77 8.74
CA ALA A 119 16.98 -10.90 7.99
C ALA A 119 16.07 -10.50 6.84
N ILE A 120 15.49 -9.31 6.91
CA ILE A 120 14.58 -8.78 5.89
C ILE A 120 15.26 -7.61 5.18
N VAL A 121 15.39 -7.74 3.86
CA VAL A 121 15.97 -6.69 3.02
C VAL A 121 14.87 -6.03 2.18
N LEU A 122 15.02 -4.72 2.00
CA LEU A 122 14.19 -3.91 1.12
C LEU A 122 14.78 -3.96 -0.28
N SER A 123 14.01 -4.42 -1.26
CA SER A 123 14.49 -4.70 -2.62
C SER A 123 13.95 -3.77 -3.71
N ASP A 124 13.35 -2.64 -3.34
CA ASP A 124 12.91 -1.62 -4.31
C ASP A 124 13.88 -0.44 -4.49
N ASN A 125 13.74 0.24 -5.63
CA ASN A 125 14.62 1.31 -6.10
C ASN A 125 14.74 2.46 -5.07
N ASN A 126 15.84 2.44 -4.30
CA ASN A 126 16.39 3.54 -3.52
C ASN A 126 16.05 3.55 -2.00
N GLY A 127 15.67 2.41 -1.41
CA GLY A 127 15.81 2.13 0.04
C GLY A 127 14.70 2.67 0.96
N ALA A 128 13.81 1.77 1.41
CA ALA A 128 12.99 1.93 2.63
C ALA A 128 11.70 2.77 2.57
N LEU A 129 11.18 3.15 1.39
CA LEU A 129 9.90 3.85 1.30
C LEU A 129 9.02 3.22 0.21
N LEU A 130 7.69 3.18 0.40
CA LEU A 130 6.77 3.01 -0.72
C LEU A 130 6.97 4.19 -1.69
N LYS A 131 7.63 3.96 -2.83
CA LYS A 131 7.92 5.03 -3.80
C LYS A 131 6.98 4.93 -5.00
N LEU A 132 6.41 6.08 -5.34
CA LEU A 132 5.79 6.46 -6.61
C LEU A 132 5.20 5.31 -7.45
N GLY A 133 3.90 5.08 -7.30
CA GLY A 133 3.09 4.72 -8.46
C GLY A 133 2.87 6.01 -9.23
N ALA A 134 3.19 6.03 -10.53
CA ALA A 134 3.21 7.20 -11.41
C ALA A 134 1.85 7.93 -11.64
N GLY A 135 0.95 7.96 -10.66
CA GLY A 135 -0.19 8.86 -10.67
C GLY A 135 0.21 10.20 -10.04
N PHE A 136 0.08 11.27 -10.80
CA PHE A 136 0.19 12.63 -10.29
C PHE A 136 -1.21 13.11 -9.88
N ILE A 137 -1.42 13.35 -8.58
CA ILE A 137 -2.67 13.94 -8.08
C ILE A 137 -2.96 15.27 -8.78
N ASP A 138 -1.93 16.07 -9.04
CA ASP A 138 -2.08 17.37 -9.69
C ASP A 138 -2.62 17.20 -11.11
N THR A 139 -2.10 16.22 -11.86
CA THR A 139 -2.65 15.86 -13.18
C THR A 139 -4.07 15.31 -13.11
N ALA A 140 -4.42 14.57 -12.05
CA ALA A 140 -5.81 14.10 -11.87
C ALA A 140 -6.77 15.25 -11.54
N ILE A 141 -6.33 16.24 -10.74
CA ILE A 141 -7.06 17.46 -10.42
C ILE A 141 -7.21 18.34 -11.68
N ASP A 142 -6.13 18.55 -12.44
CA ASP A 142 -6.15 19.32 -13.69
C ASP A 142 -7.12 18.69 -14.71
N ASN A 143 -7.13 17.35 -14.83
CA ASN A 143 -8.06 16.63 -15.72
C ASN A 143 -9.53 16.74 -15.29
N LEU A 144 -9.80 16.72 -13.97
CA LEU A 144 -11.13 16.96 -13.42
C LEU A 144 -11.59 18.40 -13.68
N GLN A 145 -10.71 19.38 -13.49
CA GLN A 145 -11.00 20.79 -13.78
C GLN A 145 -11.26 21.02 -15.27
N ALA A 146 -10.46 20.43 -16.15
CA ALA A 146 -10.66 20.50 -17.59
C ALA A 146 -12.00 19.88 -18.03
N SER A 147 -12.39 18.75 -17.44
CA SER A 147 -13.68 18.09 -17.71
C SER A 147 -14.88 18.94 -17.23
N ALA A 148 -14.74 19.61 -16.08
CA ALA A 148 -15.77 20.50 -15.54
C ALA A 148 -15.95 21.78 -16.36
N GLN A 149 -14.86 22.33 -16.91
CA GLN A 149 -14.91 23.47 -17.84
C GLN A 149 -15.64 23.11 -19.13
N ILE A 150 -15.30 21.98 -19.76
CA ILE A 150 -15.99 21.51 -20.96
C ILE A 150 -17.50 21.35 -20.72
N ASN A 151 -17.89 20.77 -19.58
CA ASN A 151 -19.31 20.64 -19.25
C ASN A 151 -20.01 21.98 -19.04
N SER A 152 -19.31 22.98 -18.48
CA SER A 152 -19.86 24.34 -18.33
C SER A 152 -20.01 25.04 -19.67
N GLU A 153 -19.04 24.88 -20.58
CA GLU A 153 -19.09 25.43 -21.94
C GLU A 153 -20.22 24.79 -22.77
N VAL A 154 -20.39 23.46 -22.68
CA VAL A 154 -21.49 22.74 -23.35
C VAL A 154 -22.85 23.17 -22.80
N ALA A 155 -22.97 23.33 -21.47
CA ALA A 155 -24.21 23.81 -20.86
C ALA A 155 -24.53 25.25 -21.29
N GLN A 156 -23.53 26.12 -21.39
CA GLN A 156 -23.70 27.47 -21.88
C GLN A 156 -24.12 27.49 -23.36
N PHE A 157 -23.49 26.68 -24.20
CA PHE A 157 -23.84 26.58 -25.62
C PHE A 157 -25.27 26.06 -25.84
N LEU A 158 -25.70 25.05 -25.06
CA LEU A 158 -27.08 24.56 -25.10
C LEU A 158 -28.09 25.64 -24.67
N ALA A 159 -27.76 26.42 -23.64
CA ALA A 159 -28.59 27.56 -23.23
C ALA A 159 -28.67 28.66 -24.30
N GLU A 160 -27.55 28.93 -24.99
CA GLU A 160 -27.51 29.91 -26.09
C GLU A 160 -28.30 29.43 -27.32
N MET A 161 -28.30 28.12 -27.62
CA MET A 161 -29.14 27.51 -28.67
C MET A 161 -30.64 27.55 -28.32
N GLU A 162 -31.00 27.36 -27.06
CA GLU A 162 -32.40 27.45 -26.60
C GLU A 162 -32.95 28.88 -26.76
N ILE A 163 -32.09 29.89 -26.60
CA ILE A 163 -32.46 31.31 -26.73
C ILE A 163 -32.48 31.78 -28.20
N ASN A 164 -31.73 31.15 -29.11
CA ASN A 164 -31.69 31.51 -30.53
C ASN A 164 -31.74 30.29 -31.47
N PRO A 165 -32.93 29.77 -31.81
CA PRO A 165 -33.10 28.55 -32.60
C PRO A 165 -32.73 28.66 -34.09
N ASN A 166 -32.17 29.79 -34.55
CA ASN A 166 -31.88 30.07 -35.97
C ASN A 166 -30.38 30.24 -36.29
N LEU A 167 -29.49 29.69 -35.46
CA LEU A 167 -28.10 29.41 -35.83
C LEU A 167 -27.96 27.97 -36.35
#